data_AF-K3WZX7-F1
#
_entry.id   AF-K3WZX7-F1
#
_cell.length_a   1.000
_cell.length_b   1.000
_cell.length_c   1.000
_cell.angle_alpha   90.00
_cell.angle_beta   90.00
_cell.angle_gamma   90.00
#
_symmetry.space_group_name_H-M   'P 1'
#
loop_
_entity.id
_entity.type
_entity.pdbx_description
1 polymer ?
#
loop_
_entity_poly.entity_id
_entity_poly.type
_entity_poly.pdbx_seq_one_letter_code
_entity_poly.pdbx_strand_id
1 'polypeptide(L)'
;MKLVGRVALFGTLLLALLGNYHAQANVIQVALTKMARSSEVDWLHSRYRNALNAAAPSEKVNLADDNSTTTQSASANSATPQVINVDAAETRIFSGEGSHTIQVTVGGQPRTLIIDTGSGKTAFVCEGCNNCGTRHENAPFQFTSNTKYLTCASSNSCAECTTEGKCKYSQVYVEGDYWLANKVSDVMAFAPKNQPAFQAPVNFGCIYAQDGVFNTQTSDGIMGFSKHADSIFEQFYQHKVTKSRIFSQCLSQNGGILTLGGVDMSINYDPVVYTPIRNTGFQYWTVTLLSISIGSTELEIDNKVYNKHRGTVFDSGTTFVYMPLAIEAPLKAAWAKAVGDDQFPISDYYYDLTEAQLAHLPDICFHLLNDAKVCVPPSLYFYRVGVGKYAGTLFFGDGAKSLIIGASALTNHNVIYDVDNLRIGVAKANCEATVSSTATDNSTTTSAVMVELSINPGGDKFRSISPAIGSYDALVQWILASATFLGVIGLVNALWMELKDIKAEKAHQAQLAKQGDVNVNEADGGRVPSASSCALLDEEEEDRTSAFSFILMRDDDERQVV
;
A
#
# COMPACT_ATOMS: atom_id res chain seq x y z
N MET A 1 7.09 -3.72 46.58
CA MET A 1 5.89 -3.90 45.73
C MET A 1 4.90 -2.72 45.75
N LYS A 2 4.39 -2.20 46.88
CA LYS A 2 3.26 -1.23 46.88
C LYS A 2 3.49 0.18 46.24
N LEU A 3 4.71 0.54 45.84
CA LEU A 3 5.01 1.86 45.25
C LEU A 3 4.79 1.89 43.71
N VAL A 4 5.20 0.84 43.00
CA VAL A 4 5.18 0.77 41.53
C VAL A 4 3.75 0.91 40.97
N GLY A 5 2.78 0.26 41.60
CA GLY A 5 1.38 0.28 41.15
C GLY A 5 0.67 1.64 41.24
N ARG A 6 1.24 2.64 41.95
CA ARG A 6 0.65 3.99 42.05
C ARG A 6 1.14 4.94 40.94
N VAL A 7 2.33 4.72 40.40
CA VAL A 7 2.86 5.53 39.28
C VAL A 7 2.14 5.18 37.97
N ALA A 8 1.90 3.89 37.73
CA ALA A 8 1.20 3.40 36.54
C ALA A 8 -0.24 3.96 36.41
N LEU A 9 -0.93 4.18 37.53
CA LEU A 9 -2.33 4.65 37.54
C LEU A 9 -2.47 6.16 37.25
N PHE A 10 -1.43 6.95 37.54
CA PHE A 10 -1.43 8.39 37.22
C PHE A 10 -1.07 8.67 35.76
N GLY A 11 -0.16 7.87 35.17
CA GLY A 11 0.24 8.04 33.77
C GLY A 11 -0.91 7.80 32.78
N THR A 12 -1.73 6.77 33.01
CA THR A 12 -2.87 6.44 32.14
C THR A 12 -3.99 7.48 32.20
N LEU A 13 -4.26 8.06 33.39
CA LEU A 13 -5.29 9.08 33.55
C LEU A 13 -4.94 10.40 32.85
N LEU A 14 -3.66 10.78 32.85
CA LEU A 14 -3.18 12.00 32.18
C LEU A 14 -3.24 11.87 30.64
N LEU A 15 -2.89 10.70 30.10
CA LEU A 15 -3.02 10.39 28.67
C LEU A 15 -4.47 10.44 28.18
N ALA A 16 -5.42 9.92 28.97
CA ALA A 16 -6.85 9.96 28.62
C ALA A 16 -7.40 11.40 28.55
N LEU A 17 -6.98 12.29 29.44
CA LEU A 17 -7.41 13.69 29.46
C LEU A 17 -6.83 14.50 28.28
N LEU A 18 -5.58 14.23 27.89
CA LEU A 18 -4.95 14.89 26.73
C LEU A 18 -5.56 14.44 25.39
N GLY A 19 -5.93 13.16 25.26
CA GLY A 19 -6.57 12.63 24.05
C GLY A 19 -7.89 13.34 23.70
N ASN A 20 -8.76 13.57 24.68
CA ASN A 20 -10.07 14.19 24.46
C ASN A 20 -9.98 15.66 24.01
N TYR A 21 -8.99 16.42 24.49
CA TYR A 21 -8.79 17.81 24.04
C TYR A 21 -8.31 17.91 22.59
N HIS A 22 -7.48 16.97 22.11
CA HIS A 22 -7.10 16.90 20.70
C HIS A 22 -8.25 16.45 19.79
N ALA A 23 -9.17 15.62 20.27
CA ALA A 23 -10.33 15.19 19.48
C ALA A 23 -11.24 16.38 19.11
N GLN A 24 -11.61 17.23 20.07
CA GLN A 24 -12.53 18.34 19.81
C GLN A 24 -11.92 19.48 18.97
N ALA A 25 -10.64 19.78 19.13
CA ALA A 25 -9.98 20.85 18.36
C ALA A 25 -9.96 20.55 16.84
N ASN A 26 -9.70 19.31 16.45
CA ASN A 26 -9.67 18.89 15.05
C ASN A 26 -11.06 18.93 14.39
N VAL A 27 -12.11 18.51 15.11
CA VAL A 27 -13.50 18.55 14.60
C VAL A 27 -13.94 19.97 14.26
N ILE A 28 -13.58 20.96 15.08
CA ILE A 28 -13.94 22.37 14.86
C ILE A 28 -13.20 22.96 13.64
N GLN A 29 -11.92 22.64 13.43
CA GLN A 29 -11.21 23.08 12.21
C GLN A 29 -11.78 22.44 10.94
N VAL A 30 -12.06 21.13 10.94
CA VAL A 30 -12.59 20.42 9.76
C VAL A 30 -13.94 20.99 9.31
N ALA A 31 -14.82 21.34 10.25
CA ALA A 31 -16.11 21.98 9.95
C ALA A 31 -15.96 23.33 9.22
N LEU A 32 -14.97 24.15 9.61
CA LEU A 32 -14.72 25.45 8.99
C LEU A 32 -14.11 25.33 7.59
N THR A 33 -13.27 24.32 7.32
CA THR A 33 -12.76 24.06 5.96
C THR A 33 -13.78 23.43 5.02
N LYS A 34 -14.73 22.60 5.49
CA LYS A 34 -15.78 22.03 4.62
C LYS A 34 -16.63 23.13 3.94
N MET A 35 -17.04 24.15 4.70
CA MET A 35 -17.90 25.23 4.19
C MET A 35 -17.26 26.10 3.09
N ALA A 36 -15.93 26.20 3.06
CA ALA A 36 -15.23 27.04 2.09
C ALA A 36 -15.06 26.36 0.72
N ARG A 37 -14.95 25.02 0.68
CA ARG A 37 -14.67 24.25 -0.54
C ARG A 37 -15.90 23.68 -1.23
N SER A 38 -16.95 23.31 -0.50
CA SER A 38 -18.16 22.72 -1.13
C SER A 38 -18.83 23.71 -2.09
N SER A 39 -18.85 24.99 -1.74
CA SER A 39 -19.38 26.08 -2.56
C SER A 39 -18.64 26.28 -3.89
N GLU A 40 -17.33 26.04 -3.94
CA GLU A 40 -16.52 26.14 -5.17
C GLU A 40 -16.78 24.94 -6.09
N VAL A 41 -16.86 23.72 -5.53
CA VAL A 41 -17.15 22.49 -6.29
C VAL A 41 -18.59 22.48 -6.83
N ASP A 42 -19.58 22.90 -6.03
CA ASP A 42 -20.97 23.07 -6.49
C ASP A 42 -21.07 24.14 -7.60
N TRP A 43 -20.28 25.21 -7.53
CA TRP A 43 -20.23 26.26 -8.54
C TRP A 43 -19.65 25.76 -9.87
N LEU A 44 -18.60 24.93 -9.83
CA LEU A 44 -18.03 24.25 -11.00
C LEU A 44 -19.06 23.29 -11.64
N HIS A 45 -19.69 22.41 -10.86
CA HIS A 45 -20.74 21.50 -11.35
C HIS A 45 -22.01 22.24 -11.84
N SER A 46 -22.29 23.43 -11.33
CA SER A 46 -23.37 24.29 -11.82
C SER A 46 -23.05 24.84 -13.22
N ARG A 47 -21.84 25.38 -13.43
CA ARG A 47 -21.39 25.86 -14.75
C ARG A 47 -21.30 24.74 -15.78
N TYR A 48 -20.80 23.55 -15.41
CA TYR A 48 -20.71 22.40 -16.32
C TYR A 48 -22.07 21.96 -16.86
N ARG A 49 -23.10 21.85 -16.00
CA ARG A 49 -24.48 21.53 -16.42
C ARG A 49 -25.06 22.57 -17.37
N ASN A 50 -24.79 23.86 -17.11
CA ASN A 50 -25.26 24.95 -17.98
C ASN A 50 -24.54 24.96 -19.35
N ALA A 51 -23.28 24.52 -19.41
CA ALA A 51 -22.54 24.39 -20.67
C ALA A 51 -23.07 23.23 -21.54
N LEU A 52 -23.36 22.06 -20.95
CA LEU A 52 -23.96 20.93 -21.65
C LEU A 52 -25.34 21.27 -22.24
N ASN A 53 -26.20 21.92 -21.45
CA ASN A 53 -27.54 22.33 -21.90
C ASN A 53 -27.52 23.38 -23.03
N ALA A 54 -26.40 24.09 -23.23
CA ALA A 54 -26.22 25.06 -24.32
C ALA A 54 -25.66 24.44 -25.61
N ALA A 55 -25.27 23.15 -25.60
CA ALA A 55 -24.46 22.53 -26.64
C ALA A 55 -25.14 21.35 -27.39
N ALA A 56 -26.44 21.09 -27.15
CA ALA A 56 -27.16 19.95 -27.73
C ALA A 56 -28.01 20.35 -28.97
N PRO A 57 -27.66 19.90 -30.19
CA PRO A 57 -28.55 19.99 -31.35
C PRO A 57 -29.64 18.91 -31.26
N SER A 58 -30.88 19.25 -31.58
CA SER A 58 -31.98 18.29 -31.64
C SER A 58 -32.15 17.73 -33.05
N GLU A 59 -31.81 16.47 -33.27
CA GLU A 59 -32.20 15.76 -34.50
C GLU A 59 -32.64 14.32 -34.19
N LYS A 60 -33.81 13.94 -34.71
CA LYS A 60 -34.37 12.59 -34.58
C LYS A 60 -34.34 11.92 -35.95
N VAL A 61 -33.61 10.81 -36.06
CA VAL A 61 -33.67 9.94 -37.23
C VAL A 61 -34.37 8.64 -36.83
N ASN A 62 -35.55 8.40 -37.40
CA ASN A 62 -36.20 7.10 -37.34
C ASN A 62 -35.57 6.20 -38.42
N LEU A 63 -35.19 4.98 -38.06
CA LEU A 63 -35.01 3.87 -39.00
C LEU A 63 -35.91 2.73 -38.55
N ALA A 64 -36.57 2.08 -39.51
CA ALA A 64 -37.64 1.12 -39.25
C ALA A 64 -37.12 -0.32 -39.17
N ASP A 65 -37.91 -1.19 -38.54
CA ASP A 65 -37.72 -2.63 -38.60
C ASP A 65 -37.84 -3.14 -40.05
N ASP A 66 -36.99 -4.11 -40.42
CA ASP A 66 -37.32 -5.10 -41.44
C ASP A 66 -36.92 -6.48 -40.92
N ASN A 67 -37.75 -7.49 -41.19
CA ASN A 67 -37.76 -8.76 -40.48
C ASN A 67 -37.79 -9.94 -41.47
N SER A 68 -36.63 -10.53 -41.71
CA SER A 68 -36.45 -11.62 -42.68
C SER A 68 -36.01 -12.93 -42.01
N THR A 69 -37.00 -13.73 -41.61
CA THR A 69 -36.78 -15.09 -41.10
C THR A 69 -36.30 -16.01 -42.23
N THR A 70 -35.15 -16.67 -42.06
CA THR A 70 -34.79 -17.85 -42.86
C THR A 70 -34.33 -18.99 -41.95
N THR A 71 -35.11 -20.06 -41.92
CA THR A 71 -34.82 -21.28 -41.14
C THR A 71 -33.98 -22.27 -41.94
N GLN A 72 -32.83 -22.68 -41.39
CA GLN A 72 -32.16 -23.93 -41.77
C GLN A 72 -31.70 -24.68 -40.52
N SER A 73 -31.79 -26.01 -40.56
CA SER A 73 -31.61 -26.90 -39.42
C SER A 73 -30.42 -27.85 -39.63
N ALA A 74 -29.56 -27.99 -38.62
CA ALA A 74 -28.50 -29.00 -38.62
C ALA A 74 -28.16 -29.49 -37.21
N SER A 75 -28.18 -30.82 -37.06
CA SER A 75 -27.48 -31.68 -36.09
C SER A 75 -26.97 -31.07 -34.77
N ALA A 76 -27.53 -31.56 -33.65
CA ALA A 76 -26.85 -31.49 -32.37
C ALA A 76 -25.63 -32.44 -32.33
N ASN A 77 -24.53 -32.00 -31.74
CA ASN A 77 -23.42 -32.86 -31.32
C ASN A 77 -23.04 -32.53 -29.87
N SER A 78 -22.85 -33.55 -29.04
CA SER A 78 -22.53 -33.38 -27.62
C SER A 78 -21.06 -33.03 -27.45
N ALA A 79 -20.77 -31.84 -26.92
CA ALA A 79 -19.43 -31.41 -26.54
C ALA A 79 -19.35 -31.29 -25.01
N THR A 80 -18.48 -32.08 -24.39
CA THR A 80 -18.25 -32.04 -22.94
C THR A 80 -17.49 -30.76 -22.57
N PRO A 81 -17.93 -29.95 -21.58
CA PRO A 81 -17.22 -28.73 -21.21
C PRO A 81 -15.82 -29.05 -20.66
N GLN A 82 -14.78 -28.66 -21.40
CA GLN A 82 -13.41 -28.60 -20.88
C GLN A 82 -13.30 -27.36 -19.98
N VAL A 83 -12.91 -27.55 -18.72
CA VAL A 83 -12.75 -26.44 -17.77
C VAL A 83 -11.45 -25.71 -18.08
N ILE A 84 -11.54 -24.60 -18.80
CA ILE A 84 -10.42 -23.68 -19.01
C ILE A 84 -10.17 -22.93 -17.70
N ASN A 85 -9.26 -23.46 -16.89
CA ASN A 85 -8.83 -22.81 -15.65
C ASN A 85 -7.74 -21.78 -15.98
N VAL A 86 -8.13 -20.60 -16.45
CA VAL A 86 -7.20 -19.50 -16.73
C VAL A 86 -6.69 -18.94 -15.40
N ASP A 87 -5.37 -19.00 -15.17
CA ASP A 87 -4.75 -18.59 -13.88
C ASP A 87 -4.77 -17.06 -13.62
N ALA A 88 -5.27 -16.32 -14.62
CA ALA A 88 -5.39 -14.88 -14.67
C ALA A 88 -6.63 -14.50 -15.51
N ALA A 89 -7.16 -13.29 -15.35
CA ALA A 89 -8.25 -12.78 -16.19
C ALA A 89 -8.03 -11.32 -16.57
N GLU A 90 -8.33 -10.99 -17.83
CA GLU A 90 -8.46 -9.63 -18.33
C GLU A 90 -9.92 -9.19 -18.29
N THR A 91 -10.16 -7.90 -18.04
CA THR A 91 -11.51 -7.32 -18.05
C THR A 91 -11.46 -5.83 -18.37
N ARG A 92 -12.57 -5.29 -18.89
CA ARG A 92 -12.63 -3.92 -19.41
C ARG A 92 -12.86 -2.90 -18.29
N ILE A 93 -12.04 -1.85 -18.31
CA ILE A 93 -12.22 -0.62 -17.54
C ILE A 93 -13.04 0.36 -18.40
N PHE A 94 -13.91 1.12 -17.75
CA PHE A 94 -14.71 2.20 -18.33
C PHE A 94 -14.24 3.54 -17.75
N SER A 95 -14.49 4.63 -18.47
CA SER A 95 -14.06 6.00 -18.10
C SER A 95 -15.29 6.90 -18.04
N GLY A 96 -15.45 7.67 -16.96
CA GLY A 96 -16.61 8.55 -16.78
C GLY A 96 -16.56 9.36 -15.48
N GLU A 97 -17.17 10.55 -15.49
CA GLU A 97 -17.25 11.48 -14.35
C GLU A 97 -15.92 11.77 -13.61
N GLY A 98 -14.78 11.66 -14.31
CA GLY A 98 -13.44 11.88 -13.75
C GLY A 98 -12.83 10.66 -13.04
N SER A 99 -13.44 9.48 -13.15
CA SER A 99 -12.97 8.22 -12.57
C SER A 99 -12.92 7.08 -13.59
N HIS A 100 -12.15 6.04 -13.26
CA HIS A 100 -12.11 4.77 -13.99
C HIS A 100 -12.89 3.70 -13.23
N THR A 101 -13.86 3.08 -13.88
CA THR A 101 -14.76 2.10 -13.25
C THR A 101 -14.68 0.71 -13.89
N ILE A 102 -15.14 -0.30 -13.16
CA ILE A 102 -15.20 -1.69 -13.60
C ILE A 102 -16.60 -2.26 -13.38
N GLN A 103 -17.04 -3.12 -14.32
CA GLN A 103 -18.28 -3.88 -14.17
C GLN A 103 -17.98 -5.29 -13.67
N VAL A 104 -18.56 -5.64 -12.52
CA VAL A 104 -18.54 -6.98 -11.92
C VAL A 104 -19.95 -7.42 -11.57
N THR A 105 -20.12 -8.67 -11.16
CA THR A 105 -21.31 -9.09 -10.42
C THR A 105 -20.97 -9.50 -9.00
N VAL A 106 -21.80 -9.10 -8.03
CA VAL A 106 -21.78 -9.59 -6.65
C VAL A 106 -23.14 -10.18 -6.31
N GLY A 107 -23.20 -11.40 -5.78
CA GLY A 107 -24.46 -12.10 -5.52
C GLY A 107 -25.33 -12.25 -6.78
N GLY A 108 -24.70 -12.32 -7.96
CA GLY A 108 -25.37 -12.31 -9.28
C GLY A 108 -25.86 -10.95 -9.78
N GLN A 109 -25.85 -9.91 -8.94
CA GLN A 109 -26.28 -8.55 -9.29
C GLN A 109 -25.13 -7.74 -9.90
N PRO A 110 -25.34 -6.97 -10.98
CA PRO A 110 -24.33 -6.09 -11.55
C PRO A 110 -23.89 -4.99 -10.57
N ARG A 111 -22.60 -4.64 -10.60
CA ARG A 111 -22.02 -3.52 -9.87
C ARG A 111 -21.01 -2.77 -10.74
N THR A 112 -21.16 -1.44 -10.83
CA THR A 112 -20.23 -0.51 -11.51
C THR A 112 -19.44 0.23 -10.43
N LEU A 113 -18.16 -0.12 -10.25
CA LEU A 113 -17.34 0.33 -9.11
C LEU A 113 -16.08 1.06 -9.58
N ILE A 114 -15.70 2.16 -8.90
CA ILE A 114 -14.42 2.86 -9.15
C ILE A 114 -13.24 1.95 -8.79
N ILE A 115 -12.21 1.87 -9.65
CA ILE A 115 -10.99 1.12 -9.35
C ILE A 115 -10.02 2.04 -8.62
N ASP A 116 -9.72 1.73 -7.36
CA ASP A 116 -8.97 2.60 -6.46
C ASP A 116 -7.71 1.89 -5.92
N THR A 117 -6.54 2.18 -6.51
CA THR A 117 -5.26 1.68 -6.00
C THR A 117 -4.74 2.46 -4.78
N GLY A 118 -5.31 3.63 -4.47
CA GLY A 118 -5.02 4.43 -3.28
C GLY A 118 -5.61 3.86 -2.00
N SER A 119 -6.81 3.29 -2.02
CA SER A 119 -7.47 2.66 -0.86
C SER A 119 -7.63 1.13 -0.99
N GLY A 120 -7.91 0.51 0.15
CA GLY A 120 -7.85 -0.94 0.34
C GLY A 120 -9.19 -1.60 0.60
N LYS A 121 -10.29 -0.89 0.36
CA LYS A 121 -11.61 -1.27 0.86
C LYS A 121 -12.68 -1.16 -0.21
N THR A 122 -13.18 -2.31 -0.67
CA THR A 122 -14.34 -2.38 -1.56
C THR A 122 -15.63 -2.15 -0.77
N ALA A 123 -16.47 -1.20 -1.21
CA ALA A 123 -17.77 -0.92 -0.62
C ALA A 123 -18.73 -0.28 -1.63
N PHE A 124 -20.03 -0.59 -1.52
CA PHE A 124 -21.08 -0.05 -2.40
C PHE A 124 -22.44 -0.02 -1.69
N VAL A 125 -23.39 0.71 -2.26
CA VAL A 125 -24.70 0.95 -1.67
C VAL A 125 -25.55 -0.33 -1.62
N CYS A 126 -26.09 -0.63 -0.45
CA CYS A 126 -26.99 -1.77 -0.21
C CYS A 126 -28.40 -1.32 0.20
N GLU A 127 -29.32 -2.29 0.25
CA GLU A 127 -30.67 -2.11 0.79
C GLU A 127 -30.68 -1.35 2.13
N GLY A 128 -31.63 -0.43 2.29
CA GLY A 128 -31.80 0.37 3.50
C GLY A 128 -30.94 1.63 3.63
N CYS A 129 -30.04 1.95 2.69
CA CYS A 129 -29.42 3.29 2.68
C CYS A 129 -30.45 4.36 2.27
N ASN A 130 -30.77 5.27 3.20
CA ASN A 130 -31.70 6.38 2.96
C ASN A 130 -30.99 7.70 2.57
N ASN A 131 -29.66 7.76 2.69
CA ASN A 131 -28.84 8.92 2.32
C ASN A 131 -27.55 8.46 1.63
N CYS A 132 -27.73 7.93 0.42
CA CYS A 132 -26.64 7.58 -0.50
C CYS A 132 -26.72 8.32 -1.85
N GLY A 133 -27.68 9.23 -2.03
CA GLY A 133 -27.97 9.80 -3.35
C GLY A 133 -28.81 8.86 -4.21
N THR A 134 -28.98 9.22 -5.48
CA THR A 134 -29.94 8.57 -6.40
C THR A 134 -29.43 8.40 -7.83
N ARG A 135 -28.15 8.68 -8.10
CA ARG A 135 -27.56 8.66 -9.45
C ARG A 135 -26.87 7.34 -9.84
N HIS A 136 -26.80 6.36 -8.94
CA HIS A 136 -26.12 5.08 -9.18
C HIS A 136 -26.67 4.32 -10.39
N GLU A 137 -25.76 3.74 -11.18
CA GLU A 137 -26.03 2.94 -12.38
C GLU A 137 -26.93 1.73 -12.09
N ASN A 138 -26.73 1.07 -10.95
CA ASN A 138 -27.50 -0.11 -10.56
C ASN A 138 -28.27 0.14 -9.25
N ALA A 139 -29.45 -0.48 -9.12
CA ALA A 139 -30.22 -0.45 -7.88
C ALA A 139 -29.39 -0.99 -6.69
N PRO A 140 -29.56 -0.45 -5.46
CA PRO A 140 -28.82 -0.87 -4.27
C PRO A 140 -28.79 -2.38 -4.07
N PHE A 141 -27.65 -2.92 -3.63
CA PHE A 141 -27.46 -4.36 -3.47
C PHE A 141 -28.46 -4.96 -2.46
N GLN A 142 -29.28 -5.88 -2.96
CA GLN A 142 -30.25 -6.64 -2.17
C GLN A 142 -29.57 -7.89 -1.60
N PHE A 143 -29.91 -8.31 -0.38
CA PHE A 143 -29.28 -9.47 0.24
C PHE A 143 -29.74 -10.78 -0.42
N THR A 144 -28.78 -11.65 -0.75
CA THR A 144 -29.01 -12.99 -1.28
C THR A 144 -29.02 -14.04 -0.15
N SER A 145 -29.39 -15.28 -0.47
CA SER A 145 -29.22 -16.43 0.46
C SER A 145 -27.76 -16.74 0.82
N ASN A 146 -26.79 -16.21 0.06
CA ASN A 146 -25.36 -16.33 0.34
C ASN A 146 -24.82 -15.16 1.17
N THR A 147 -25.46 -13.98 1.12
CA THR A 147 -24.97 -12.77 1.79
C THR A 147 -24.93 -12.95 3.31
N LYS A 148 -23.77 -12.73 3.91
CA LYS A 148 -23.56 -12.87 5.36
C LYS A 148 -22.90 -11.62 5.94
N TYR A 149 -23.44 -11.11 7.05
CA TYR A 149 -22.71 -10.13 7.87
C TYR A 149 -21.49 -10.78 8.51
N LEU A 150 -20.33 -10.11 8.41
CA LEU A 150 -19.15 -10.49 9.17
C LEU A 150 -19.33 -9.98 10.59
N THR A 151 -19.18 -10.87 11.57
CA THR A 151 -19.14 -10.49 13.00
C THR A 151 -17.72 -10.17 13.42
N CYS A 152 -17.56 -9.38 14.48
CA CYS A 152 -16.24 -9.11 15.07
C CYS A 152 -15.51 -10.37 15.56
N ALA A 153 -16.24 -11.45 15.91
CA ALA A 153 -15.65 -12.73 16.30
C ALA A 153 -15.16 -13.58 15.10
N SER A 154 -15.64 -13.26 13.88
CA SER A 154 -15.29 -13.97 12.64
C SER A 154 -14.33 -13.20 11.72
N SER A 155 -14.12 -11.90 11.97
CA SER A 155 -13.33 -11.02 11.11
C SER A 155 -12.08 -10.54 11.84
N ASN A 156 -10.95 -11.23 11.61
CA ASN A 156 -9.64 -10.92 12.20
C ASN A 156 -9.14 -9.48 11.88
N SER A 157 -9.73 -8.82 10.88
CA SER A 157 -9.43 -7.44 10.46
C SER A 157 -10.46 -6.41 10.97
N CYS A 158 -11.36 -6.77 11.89
CA CYS A 158 -12.39 -5.86 12.38
C CYS A 158 -11.88 -4.90 13.47
N ALA A 159 -11.95 -3.59 13.21
CA ALA A 159 -11.55 -2.57 14.18
C ALA A 159 -12.69 -2.15 15.13
N GLU A 160 -13.95 -2.19 14.69
CA GLU A 160 -15.11 -1.74 15.46
C GLU A 160 -16.36 -2.58 15.20
N CYS A 161 -17.24 -2.65 16.20
CA CYS A 161 -18.49 -3.42 16.16
C CYS A 161 -19.73 -2.54 16.31
N THR A 162 -20.86 -2.95 15.72
CA THR A 162 -22.18 -2.45 16.14
C THR A 162 -22.61 -3.13 17.45
N THR A 163 -23.68 -2.63 18.06
CA THR A 163 -24.32 -3.24 19.24
C THR A 163 -24.80 -4.68 19.01
N GLU A 164 -25.04 -5.06 17.75
CA GLU A 164 -25.45 -6.41 17.34
C GLU A 164 -24.25 -7.29 16.94
N GLY A 165 -23.01 -6.83 17.19
CA GLY A 165 -21.78 -7.57 16.89
C GLY A 165 -21.37 -7.60 15.42
N LYS A 166 -22.09 -6.88 14.53
CA LYS A 166 -21.70 -6.71 13.12
C LYS A 166 -20.39 -5.92 13.04
N CYS A 167 -19.50 -6.31 12.14
CA CYS A 167 -18.27 -5.59 11.90
C CYS A 167 -18.54 -4.28 11.15
N LYS A 168 -18.19 -3.13 11.74
CA LYS A 168 -18.25 -1.84 11.04
C LYS A 168 -17.16 -1.77 9.97
N TYR A 169 -17.46 -1.02 8.91
CA TYR A 169 -16.53 -0.78 7.81
C TYR A 169 -16.72 0.66 7.33
N SER A 170 -15.63 1.39 7.13
CA SER A 170 -15.70 2.80 6.74
C SER A 170 -14.41 3.24 6.06
N GLN A 171 -14.50 4.30 5.25
CA GLN A 171 -13.35 5.02 4.73
C GLN A 171 -13.64 6.53 4.75
N VAL A 172 -12.61 7.31 5.02
CA VAL A 172 -12.58 8.77 4.83
C VAL A 172 -11.44 9.06 3.87
N TYR A 173 -11.69 9.89 2.87
CA TYR A 173 -10.73 10.23 1.81
C TYR A 173 -10.06 11.58 2.06
N VAL A 174 -9.09 11.95 1.22
CA VAL A 174 -8.24 13.14 1.45
C VAL A 174 -9.02 14.44 1.24
N GLU A 175 -10.08 14.45 0.41
CA GLU A 175 -10.97 15.61 0.27
C GLU A 175 -11.93 15.81 1.46
N GLY A 176 -12.10 14.80 2.33
CA GLY A 176 -13.04 14.82 3.46
C GLY A 176 -14.38 14.14 3.17
N ASP A 177 -14.50 13.46 2.03
CA ASP A 177 -15.61 12.59 1.67
C ASP A 177 -15.49 11.24 2.38
N TYR A 178 -16.62 10.57 2.62
CA TYR A 178 -16.65 9.33 3.39
C TYR A 178 -17.86 8.46 3.11
N TRP A 179 -17.74 7.18 3.45
CA TRP A 179 -18.85 6.23 3.53
C TRP A 179 -18.78 5.38 4.81
N LEU A 180 -19.95 4.99 5.29
CA LEU A 180 -20.17 4.15 6.46
C LEU A 180 -20.95 2.90 6.05
N ALA A 181 -20.42 1.74 6.43
CA ALA A 181 -20.87 0.43 5.97
C ALA A 181 -20.80 -0.63 7.08
N ASN A 182 -21.47 -1.76 6.86
CA ASN A 182 -21.21 -3.00 7.59
C ASN A 182 -20.45 -3.97 6.69
N LYS A 183 -19.44 -4.66 7.22
CA LYS A 183 -18.69 -5.67 6.45
C LYS A 183 -19.57 -6.90 6.24
N VAL A 184 -19.73 -7.30 4.99
CA VAL A 184 -20.51 -8.45 4.54
C VAL A 184 -19.67 -9.31 3.58
N SER A 185 -20.10 -10.54 3.31
CA SER A 185 -19.53 -11.37 2.26
C SER A 185 -20.61 -12.03 1.40
N ASP A 186 -20.31 -12.09 0.10
CA ASP A 186 -21.02 -12.81 -0.95
C ASP A 186 -20.00 -13.14 -2.08
N VAL A 187 -20.42 -13.84 -3.14
CA VAL A 187 -19.56 -14.17 -4.29
C VAL A 187 -19.49 -13.00 -5.25
N MET A 188 -18.26 -12.57 -5.59
CA MET A 188 -17.96 -11.65 -6.68
C MET A 188 -17.38 -12.39 -7.88
N ALA A 189 -17.82 -12.05 -9.08
CA ALA A 189 -17.30 -12.54 -10.36
C ALA A 189 -17.02 -11.38 -11.32
N PHE A 190 -15.94 -11.47 -12.09
CA PHE A 190 -15.65 -10.51 -13.16
C PHE A 190 -16.34 -10.93 -14.47
N ALA A 191 -16.52 -9.98 -15.40
CA ALA A 191 -17.13 -10.24 -16.69
C ALA A 191 -16.14 -10.88 -17.68
N PRO A 192 -16.61 -11.72 -18.65
CA PRO A 192 -18.00 -12.10 -18.88
C PRO A 192 -18.49 -13.26 -17.99
N LYS A 193 -19.78 -13.22 -17.62
CA LYS A 193 -20.50 -14.14 -16.72
C LYS A 193 -20.39 -15.65 -17.02
N ASN A 194 -19.82 -16.03 -18.17
CA ASN A 194 -19.77 -17.39 -18.67
C ASN A 194 -18.49 -18.14 -18.26
N GLN A 195 -17.56 -17.50 -17.54
CA GLN A 195 -16.35 -18.13 -16.99
C GLN A 195 -16.47 -18.34 -15.48
N PRO A 196 -17.08 -19.46 -14.99
CA PRO A 196 -17.31 -19.70 -13.57
C PRO A 196 -16.03 -19.95 -12.75
N ALA A 197 -14.86 -20.00 -13.40
CA ALA A 197 -13.56 -20.07 -12.75
C ALA A 197 -13.18 -18.74 -12.08
N PHE A 198 -13.52 -17.59 -12.68
CA PHE A 198 -13.04 -16.29 -12.21
C PHE A 198 -14.02 -15.58 -11.25
N GLN A 199 -14.35 -16.28 -10.17
CA GLN A 199 -15.20 -15.77 -9.08
C GLN A 199 -14.69 -16.23 -7.71
N ALA A 200 -14.81 -15.37 -6.70
CA ALA A 200 -14.42 -15.67 -5.32
C ALA A 200 -15.50 -15.22 -4.33
N PRO A 201 -15.67 -15.89 -3.19
CA PRO A 201 -16.22 -15.26 -2.00
C PRO A 201 -15.34 -14.05 -1.65
N VAL A 202 -15.94 -12.87 -1.52
CA VAL A 202 -15.21 -11.67 -1.10
C VAL A 202 -15.91 -11.00 0.06
N ASN A 203 -15.14 -10.24 0.85
CA ASN A 203 -15.64 -9.37 1.89
C ASN A 203 -15.69 -7.93 1.35
N PHE A 204 -16.80 -7.24 1.56
CA PHE A 204 -17.02 -5.86 1.12
C PHE A 204 -17.87 -5.07 2.13
N GLY A 205 -17.92 -3.75 1.99
CA GLY A 205 -18.80 -2.89 2.77
C GLY A 205 -20.17 -2.74 2.11
N CYS A 206 -21.24 -3.12 2.81
CA CYS A 206 -22.58 -2.66 2.49
C CYS A 206 -22.79 -1.26 3.08
N ILE A 207 -22.75 -0.23 2.24
CA ILE A 207 -22.89 1.18 2.64
C ILE A 207 -24.33 1.47 3.05
N TYR A 208 -24.47 2.14 4.21
CA TYR A 208 -25.76 2.60 4.76
C TYR A 208 -25.83 4.13 4.95
N ALA A 209 -24.72 4.85 4.78
CA ALA A 209 -24.66 6.31 4.69
C ALA A 209 -23.35 6.75 4.01
N GLN A 210 -23.39 7.81 3.19
CA GLN A 210 -22.21 8.44 2.58
C GLN A 210 -22.40 9.95 2.37
N ASP A 211 -21.31 10.66 2.13
CA ASP A 211 -21.24 12.13 1.98
C ASP A 211 -20.35 12.52 0.78
N GLY A 212 -20.50 13.77 0.32
CA GLY A 212 -19.71 14.32 -0.78
C GLY A 212 -20.01 13.72 -2.16
N VAL A 213 -18.98 13.54 -2.99
CA VAL A 213 -19.09 13.09 -4.39
C VAL A 213 -19.77 11.72 -4.53
N PHE A 214 -19.68 10.88 -3.48
CA PHE A 214 -20.36 9.58 -3.44
C PHE A 214 -21.89 9.70 -3.59
N ASN A 215 -22.50 10.82 -3.17
CA ASN A 215 -23.94 11.07 -3.36
C ASN A 215 -24.31 11.62 -4.76
N THR A 216 -23.32 12.05 -5.56
CA THR A 216 -23.54 12.69 -6.86
C THR A 216 -23.04 11.88 -8.06
N GLN A 217 -22.09 10.97 -7.88
CA GLN A 217 -21.54 10.12 -8.96
C GLN A 217 -22.47 8.97 -9.40
N THR A 218 -22.28 8.43 -10.61
CA THR A 218 -23.04 7.27 -11.13
C THR A 218 -22.50 5.91 -10.75
N SER A 219 -21.26 5.78 -10.26
CA SER A 219 -20.77 4.50 -9.76
C SER A 219 -21.53 4.06 -8.50
N ASP A 220 -21.80 2.77 -8.35
CA ASP A 220 -22.50 2.19 -7.18
C ASP A 220 -21.65 2.23 -5.89
N GLY A 221 -20.34 2.48 -6.04
CA GLY A 221 -19.34 2.48 -5.00
C GLY A 221 -17.92 2.31 -5.55
N ILE A 222 -17.04 1.73 -4.75
CA ILE A 222 -15.59 1.68 -4.97
C ILE A 222 -15.03 0.27 -4.75
N MET A 223 -13.95 -0.06 -5.45
CA MET A 223 -13.25 -1.34 -5.38
C MET A 223 -11.77 -1.11 -5.03
N GLY A 224 -11.35 -1.62 -3.87
CA GLY A 224 -10.01 -1.38 -3.31
C GLY A 224 -8.92 -2.25 -3.92
N PHE A 225 -7.81 -1.62 -4.28
CA PHE A 225 -6.63 -2.20 -4.92
C PHE A 225 -5.29 -1.77 -4.29
N SER A 226 -5.26 -1.13 -3.11
CA SER A 226 -4.01 -0.88 -2.37
C SER A 226 -3.41 -2.17 -1.76
N LYS A 227 -2.25 -2.09 -1.07
CA LYS A 227 -1.62 -3.21 -0.34
C LYS A 227 -2.34 -3.60 0.97
N HIS A 228 -3.65 -3.43 1.03
CA HIS A 228 -4.50 -3.82 2.16
C HIS A 228 -5.03 -5.24 1.97
N ALA A 229 -5.25 -6.00 3.05
CA ALA A 229 -5.66 -7.40 2.98
C ALA A 229 -7.10 -7.61 2.45
N ASP A 230 -7.95 -6.58 2.49
CA ASP A 230 -9.31 -6.62 1.91
C ASP A 230 -9.36 -6.20 0.42
N SER A 231 -8.23 -5.86 -0.21
CA SER A 231 -8.19 -5.54 -1.65
C SER A 231 -8.57 -6.75 -2.51
N ILE A 232 -9.29 -6.55 -3.62
CA ILE A 232 -9.96 -7.67 -4.31
C ILE A 232 -8.98 -8.68 -4.91
N PHE A 233 -7.85 -8.24 -5.49
CA PHE A 233 -6.83 -9.16 -6.03
C PHE A 233 -6.26 -10.10 -4.95
N GLU A 234 -6.08 -9.60 -3.72
CA GLU A 234 -5.56 -10.36 -2.58
C GLU A 234 -6.63 -11.35 -2.08
N GLN A 235 -7.91 -10.95 -2.03
CA GLN A 235 -9.01 -11.87 -1.69
C GLN A 235 -9.19 -12.98 -2.75
N PHE A 236 -8.98 -12.70 -4.04
CA PHE A 236 -9.01 -13.71 -5.11
C PHE A 236 -7.82 -14.69 -5.01
N TYR A 237 -6.62 -14.20 -4.71
CA TYR A 237 -5.44 -15.04 -4.46
C TYR A 237 -5.59 -15.92 -3.21
N GLN A 238 -6.18 -15.39 -2.13
CA GLN A 238 -6.46 -16.17 -0.91
C GLN A 238 -7.39 -17.35 -1.19
N HIS A 239 -8.43 -17.15 -2.01
CA HIS A 239 -9.33 -18.20 -2.48
C HIS A 239 -8.80 -19.06 -3.63
N LYS A 240 -7.53 -18.85 -4.05
CA LYS A 240 -6.84 -19.62 -5.10
C LYS A 240 -7.49 -19.55 -6.49
N VAL A 241 -8.17 -18.43 -6.78
CA VAL A 241 -8.64 -18.09 -8.13
C VAL A 241 -7.48 -17.62 -9.01
N THR A 242 -6.49 -16.93 -8.42
CA THR A 242 -5.22 -16.59 -9.07
C THR A 242 -4.05 -17.33 -8.43
N LYS A 243 -3.01 -17.64 -9.22
CA LYS A 243 -1.78 -18.30 -8.72
C LYS A 243 -0.81 -17.34 -8.05
N SER A 244 -0.85 -16.06 -8.40
CA SER A 244 0.12 -15.03 -7.97
C SER A 244 -0.59 -13.76 -7.49
N ARG A 245 0.06 -13.00 -6.60
CA ARG A 245 -0.41 -11.68 -6.13
C ARG A 245 0.12 -10.58 -7.02
N ILE A 246 -0.39 -10.57 -8.23
CA ILE A 246 -0.09 -9.58 -9.25
C ILE A 246 -1.36 -9.14 -9.96
N PHE A 247 -1.40 -7.87 -10.36
CA PHE A 247 -2.37 -7.35 -11.30
C PHE A 247 -1.70 -6.27 -12.17
N SER A 248 -2.27 -5.96 -13.33
CA SER A 248 -1.92 -4.76 -14.07
C SER A 248 -3.14 -3.92 -14.43
N GLN A 249 -2.92 -2.62 -14.56
CA GLN A 249 -3.93 -1.64 -14.89
C GLN A 249 -3.38 -0.78 -16.04
N CYS A 250 -4.10 -0.76 -17.16
CA CYS A 250 -3.79 0.08 -18.31
C CYS A 250 -4.97 1.03 -18.51
N LEU A 251 -4.82 2.30 -18.16
CA LEU A 251 -5.90 3.30 -18.24
C LEU A 251 -5.84 4.06 -19.57
N SER A 252 -7.00 4.39 -20.15
CA SER A 252 -7.13 5.26 -21.31
C SER A 252 -8.20 6.34 -21.09
N GLN A 253 -8.29 7.32 -21.98
CA GLN A 253 -9.38 8.30 -21.93
C GLN A 253 -10.76 7.64 -22.17
N ASN A 254 -10.81 6.57 -22.98
CA ASN A 254 -12.03 5.83 -23.33
C ASN A 254 -12.26 4.53 -22.52
N GLY A 255 -11.56 4.35 -21.39
CA GLY A 255 -11.68 3.18 -20.53
C GLY A 255 -10.33 2.59 -20.12
N GLY A 256 -10.09 1.33 -20.46
CA GLY A 256 -8.84 0.64 -20.17
C GLY A 256 -8.97 -0.88 -20.06
N ILE A 257 -7.92 -1.52 -19.55
CA ILE A 257 -7.83 -2.96 -19.25
C ILE A 257 -7.32 -3.16 -17.82
N LEU A 258 -7.97 -4.07 -17.07
CA LEU A 258 -7.46 -4.62 -15.82
C LEU A 258 -7.11 -6.09 -16.04
N THR A 259 -5.88 -6.48 -15.68
CA THR A 259 -5.45 -7.88 -15.65
C THR A 259 -5.27 -8.32 -14.19
N LEU A 260 -5.85 -9.46 -13.80
CA LEU A 260 -5.76 -10.00 -12.44
C LEU A 260 -5.06 -11.35 -12.45
N GLY A 261 -4.12 -11.60 -11.53
CA GLY A 261 -3.38 -12.87 -11.42
C GLY A 261 -2.21 -13.02 -12.40
N GLY A 262 -2.14 -12.14 -13.40
CA GLY A 262 -1.10 -12.08 -14.42
C GLY A 262 -1.00 -10.68 -15.03
N VAL A 263 -0.36 -10.58 -16.18
CA VAL A 263 -0.13 -9.34 -16.92
C VAL A 263 -0.18 -9.65 -18.41
N ASP A 264 -0.98 -8.93 -19.20
CA ASP A 264 -0.75 -8.90 -20.64
C ASP A 264 0.45 -7.99 -20.95
N MET A 265 1.41 -8.55 -21.68
CA MET A 265 2.62 -7.87 -22.15
C MET A 265 2.51 -7.45 -23.62
N SER A 266 1.51 -7.95 -24.36
CA SER A 266 1.33 -7.73 -25.80
C SER A 266 0.81 -6.33 -26.14
N ILE A 267 0.08 -5.69 -25.21
CA ILE A 267 -0.32 -4.28 -25.29
C ILE A 267 0.83 -3.27 -25.14
N ASN A 268 2.04 -3.69 -24.75
CA ASN A 268 3.13 -2.76 -24.47
C ASN A 268 3.84 -2.31 -25.75
N TYR A 269 4.09 -1.00 -25.88
CA TYR A 269 4.96 -0.43 -26.91
C TYR A 269 6.45 -0.51 -26.49
N ASP A 270 6.71 -0.28 -25.21
CA ASP A 270 8.06 -0.29 -24.61
C ASP A 270 8.26 -1.52 -23.71
N PRO A 271 9.50 -2.00 -23.49
CA PRO A 271 9.79 -2.97 -22.43
C PRO A 271 9.42 -2.44 -21.04
N VAL A 272 8.85 -3.29 -20.19
CA VAL A 272 8.51 -2.94 -18.80
C VAL A 272 9.79 -2.70 -17.98
N VAL A 273 9.84 -1.56 -17.29
CA VAL A 273 10.91 -1.20 -16.35
C VAL A 273 10.36 -1.21 -14.92
N TYR A 274 11.07 -1.86 -13.98
CA TYR A 274 10.59 -2.08 -12.62
C TYR A 274 11.30 -1.20 -11.56
N THR A 275 10.50 -0.44 -10.81
CA THR A 275 10.93 0.24 -9.59
C THR A 275 10.49 -0.55 -8.34
N PRO A 276 11.31 -0.62 -7.27
CA PRO A 276 10.91 -1.27 -6.01
C PRO A 276 9.78 -0.49 -5.29
N ILE A 277 8.87 -1.23 -4.67
CA ILE A 277 7.92 -0.68 -3.70
C ILE A 277 8.68 -0.33 -2.42
N ARG A 278 8.49 0.90 -1.93
CA ARG A 278 9.12 1.41 -0.73
C ARG A 278 8.28 1.10 0.51
N ASN A 279 8.88 0.43 1.51
CA ASN A 279 8.21 0.24 2.79
C ASN A 279 8.16 1.56 3.58
N THR A 280 6.96 2.13 3.73
CA THR A 280 6.68 3.36 4.49
C THR A 280 5.81 3.12 5.73
N GLY A 281 5.50 1.86 6.05
CA GLY A 281 4.46 1.51 7.04
C GLY A 281 3.02 1.73 6.56
N PHE A 282 2.80 2.38 5.41
CA PHE A 282 1.48 2.55 4.80
C PHE A 282 1.15 1.46 3.78
N GLN A 283 -0.13 1.33 3.45
CA GLN A 283 -0.65 0.36 2.48
C GLN A 283 -0.72 0.90 1.04
N TYR A 284 -0.29 2.14 0.80
CA TYR A 284 -0.19 2.73 -0.54
C TYR A 284 0.90 2.10 -1.42
N TRP A 285 0.74 2.18 -2.73
CA TRP A 285 1.77 1.85 -3.72
C TRP A 285 2.86 2.93 -3.78
N THR A 286 3.60 3.09 -2.68
CA THR A 286 4.70 4.05 -2.59
C THR A 286 5.94 3.54 -3.33
N VAL A 287 6.55 4.40 -4.14
CA VAL A 287 7.89 4.22 -4.75
C VAL A 287 8.83 5.37 -4.34
N THR A 288 10.07 5.34 -4.83
CA THR A 288 10.99 6.47 -4.74
C THR A 288 11.03 7.24 -6.06
N LEU A 289 10.66 8.52 -6.00
CA LEU A 289 10.84 9.49 -7.09
C LEU A 289 12.22 10.15 -6.95
N LEU A 290 13.04 10.12 -8.00
CA LEU A 290 14.38 10.73 -8.02
C LEU A 290 14.33 12.18 -8.47
N SER A 291 13.66 12.44 -9.59
CA SER A 291 13.48 13.78 -10.15
C SER A 291 12.18 13.89 -10.96
N ILE A 292 11.81 15.12 -11.29
CA ILE A 292 10.79 15.43 -12.30
C ILE A 292 11.50 16.24 -13.39
N SER A 293 11.20 15.97 -14.67
CA SER A 293 11.65 16.83 -15.78
C SER A 293 10.47 17.30 -16.64
N ILE A 294 10.65 18.47 -17.24
CA ILE A 294 9.76 19.04 -18.25
C ILE A 294 10.56 19.03 -19.56
N GLY A 295 10.28 18.05 -20.42
CA GLY A 295 11.18 17.69 -21.52
C GLY A 295 12.59 17.37 -20.99
N SER A 296 13.59 18.09 -21.50
CA SER A 296 14.99 17.98 -21.09
C SER A 296 15.38 18.80 -19.83
N THR A 297 14.46 19.58 -19.26
CA THR A 297 14.75 20.44 -18.10
C THR A 297 14.35 19.73 -16.81
N GLU A 298 15.32 19.31 -16.01
CA GLU A 298 15.08 18.75 -14.67
C GLU A 298 14.77 19.84 -13.62
N LEU A 299 13.98 19.48 -12.60
CA LEU A 299 13.66 20.34 -11.46
C LEU A 299 14.81 20.42 -10.45
N GLU A 300 15.21 21.64 -10.12
CA GLU A 300 16.27 21.93 -9.15
C GLU A 300 15.72 21.88 -7.70
N ILE A 301 15.48 20.67 -7.18
CA ILE A 301 14.95 20.42 -5.81
C ILE A 301 15.50 19.12 -5.19
N ASP A 302 15.66 19.09 -3.86
CA ASP A 302 16.06 17.87 -3.12
C ASP A 302 14.95 16.80 -3.16
N ASN A 303 15.27 15.61 -3.68
CA ASN A 303 14.32 14.51 -3.84
C ASN A 303 13.69 14.01 -2.52
N LYS A 304 14.23 14.38 -1.36
CA LYS A 304 13.58 14.17 -0.05
C LYS A 304 12.20 14.84 0.03
N VAL A 305 11.94 15.90 -0.73
CA VAL A 305 10.63 16.58 -0.80
C VAL A 305 9.57 15.64 -1.40
N TYR A 306 9.86 15.00 -2.54
CA TYR A 306 8.97 14.00 -3.17
C TYR A 306 8.72 12.77 -2.29
N ASN A 307 9.67 12.46 -1.42
CA ASN A 307 9.74 11.20 -0.68
C ASN A 307 9.35 11.33 0.81
N LYS A 308 8.88 12.50 1.24
CA LYS A 308 8.45 12.79 2.61
C LYS A 308 7.13 12.06 2.96
N HIS A 309 6.94 11.74 4.24
CA HIS A 309 5.71 11.14 4.79
C HIS A 309 5.26 9.87 4.03
N ARG A 310 4.16 9.93 3.24
CA ARG A 310 3.65 8.78 2.45
C ARG A 310 4.48 8.50 1.19
N GLY A 311 5.37 9.42 0.80
CA GLY A 311 6.25 9.32 -0.37
C GLY A 311 5.56 9.71 -1.68
N THR A 312 5.99 9.10 -2.78
CA THR A 312 5.32 9.19 -4.09
C THR A 312 4.46 7.95 -4.29
N VAL A 313 3.15 8.12 -4.43
CA VAL A 313 2.14 7.05 -4.48
C VAL A 313 1.50 6.96 -5.86
N PHE A 314 1.31 5.73 -6.37
CA PHE A 314 0.50 5.43 -7.55
C PHE A 314 -0.97 5.21 -7.15
N ASP A 315 -1.89 6.02 -7.70
CA ASP A 315 -3.30 6.04 -7.29
C ASP A 315 -4.26 6.25 -8.47
N SER A 316 -5.01 5.22 -8.85
CA SER A 316 -6.08 5.34 -9.86
C SER A 316 -7.40 5.88 -9.34
N GLY A 317 -7.59 5.95 -8.01
CA GLY A 317 -8.77 6.55 -7.38
C GLY A 317 -8.71 8.08 -7.38
N THR A 318 -7.50 8.65 -7.46
CA THR A 318 -7.27 10.09 -7.60
C THR A 318 -7.15 10.47 -9.08
N THR A 319 -8.03 11.33 -9.60
CA THR A 319 -8.09 11.70 -11.04
C THR A 319 -6.79 12.31 -11.59
N PHE A 320 -6.12 13.16 -10.79
CA PHE A 320 -5.10 14.10 -11.25
C PHE A 320 -3.81 14.01 -10.41
N VAL A 321 -2.77 14.76 -10.79
CA VAL A 321 -1.49 14.76 -10.05
C VAL A 321 -1.54 15.75 -8.89
N TYR A 322 -1.26 15.26 -7.67
CA TYR A 322 -1.16 16.10 -6.46
C TYR A 322 0.27 16.10 -5.94
N MET A 323 0.80 17.29 -5.65
CA MET A 323 2.18 17.51 -5.24
C MET A 323 2.27 18.32 -3.94
N PRO A 324 3.21 18.01 -3.03
CA PRO A 324 3.58 18.89 -1.93
C PRO A 324 3.84 20.33 -2.38
N LEU A 325 3.42 21.32 -1.58
CA LEU A 325 3.41 22.73 -1.98
C LEU A 325 4.81 23.26 -2.33
N ALA A 326 5.85 22.72 -1.67
CA ALA A 326 7.25 23.07 -1.92
C ALA A 326 7.76 22.76 -3.34
N ILE A 327 7.00 22.02 -4.16
CA ILE A 327 7.36 21.68 -5.55
C ILE A 327 6.89 22.77 -6.53
N GLU A 328 5.88 23.57 -6.17
CA GLU A 328 5.21 24.49 -7.11
C GLU A 328 6.17 25.50 -7.76
N ALA A 329 6.99 26.18 -6.97
CA ALA A 329 7.91 27.19 -7.49
C ALA A 329 9.09 26.60 -8.31
N PRO A 330 9.78 25.52 -7.87
CA PRO A 330 10.76 24.82 -8.71
C PRO A 330 10.18 24.28 -10.02
N LEU A 331 8.94 23.77 -9.99
CA LEU A 331 8.25 23.23 -11.17
C LEU A 331 7.87 24.34 -12.18
N LYS A 332 7.40 25.49 -11.69
CA LYS A 332 7.17 26.69 -12.51
C LYS A 332 8.47 27.25 -13.12
N ALA A 333 9.55 27.29 -12.34
CA ALA A 333 10.85 27.74 -12.84
C ALA A 333 11.42 26.81 -13.93
N ALA A 334 11.29 25.49 -13.75
CA ALA A 334 11.64 24.51 -14.77
C ALA A 334 10.74 24.61 -16.02
N TRP A 335 9.46 24.94 -15.86
CA TRP A 335 8.52 25.16 -16.97
C TRP A 335 8.91 26.38 -17.82
N ALA A 336 9.12 27.54 -17.19
CA ALA A 336 9.56 28.75 -17.90
C ALA A 336 10.88 28.53 -18.67
N LYS A 337 11.81 27.77 -18.07
CA LYS A 337 13.10 27.37 -18.68
C LYS A 337 12.96 26.36 -19.83
N ALA A 338 11.92 25.52 -19.84
CA ALA A 338 11.67 24.50 -20.86
C ALA A 338 10.78 24.99 -22.03
N VAL A 339 9.81 25.86 -21.74
CA VAL A 339 8.74 26.28 -22.67
C VAL A 339 8.94 27.72 -23.16
N GLY A 340 9.60 28.57 -22.38
CA GLY A 340 9.74 30.01 -22.68
C GLY A 340 8.50 30.85 -22.38
N ASP A 341 7.55 30.31 -21.61
CA ASP A 341 6.30 30.95 -21.16
C ASP A 341 6.00 30.54 -19.71
N ASP A 342 5.33 31.41 -18.95
CA ASP A 342 4.91 31.19 -17.56
C ASP A 342 3.52 30.52 -17.45
N GLN A 343 2.84 30.24 -18.59
CA GLN A 343 1.56 29.52 -18.65
C GLN A 343 1.69 28.03 -18.27
N PHE A 344 1.84 27.80 -16.97
CA PHE A 344 2.06 26.50 -16.34
C PHE A 344 0.74 25.80 -15.99
N PRO A 345 0.54 24.48 -16.26
CA PRO A 345 -0.71 23.71 -16.08
C PRO A 345 -1.19 23.46 -14.62
N ILE A 346 -1.28 24.50 -13.79
CA ILE A 346 -1.87 24.41 -12.45
C ILE A 346 -3.40 24.21 -12.52
N SER A 347 -3.93 23.41 -11.59
CA SER A 347 -5.36 23.11 -11.41
C SER A 347 -6.24 24.35 -11.25
N ASP A 348 -7.54 24.23 -11.52
CA ASP A 348 -8.57 25.26 -11.26
C ASP A 348 -8.45 26.55 -12.11
N TYR A 349 -7.36 26.70 -12.88
CA TYR A 349 -7.19 27.72 -13.91
C TYR A 349 -7.58 27.22 -15.31
N TYR A 350 -7.96 28.16 -16.18
CA TYR A 350 -8.32 27.91 -17.58
C TYR A 350 -7.35 28.62 -18.54
N TYR A 351 -7.06 27.96 -19.66
CA TYR A 351 -6.03 28.33 -20.62
C TYR A 351 -6.61 28.35 -22.05
N ASP A 352 -6.28 29.38 -22.80
CA ASP A 352 -6.63 29.53 -24.22
C ASP A 352 -5.47 29.05 -25.09
N LEU A 353 -5.56 27.81 -25.56
CA LEU A 353 -4.52 27.12 -26.33
C LEU A 353 -5.13 26.52 -27.60
N THR A 354 -4.44 26.67 -28.74
CA THR A 354 -4.77 25.86 -29.92
C THR A 354 -4.25 24.43 -29.76
N GLU A 355 -4.88 23.48 -30.43
CA GLU A 355 -4.43 22.08 -30.47
C GLU A 355 -3.01 21.95 -31.04
N ALA A 356 -2.62 22.88 -31.93
CA ALA A 356 -1.24 23.00 -32.42
C ALA A 356 -0.26 23.47 -31.33
N GLN A 357 -0.58 24.49 -30.53
CA GLN A 357 0.27 24.92 -29.41
C GLN A 357 0.41 23.80 -28.37
N LEU A 358 -0.70 23.16 -28.00
CA LEU A 358 -0.72 22.03 -27.07
C LEU A 358 0.23 20.91 -27.52
N ALA A 359 0.21 20.55 -28.81
CA ALA A 359 1.05 19.50 -29.37
C ALA A 359 2.56 19.83 -29.45
N HIS A 360 2.96 21.09 -29.22
CA HIS A 360 4.37 21.50 -29.15
C HIS A 360 4.90 21.57 -27.70
N LEU A 361 4.05 21.41 -26.69
CA LEU A 361 4.48 21.40 -25.28
C LEU A 361 5.18 20.06 -24.94
N PRO A 362 6.14 20.06 -24.00
CA PRO A 362 6.94 18.88 -23.68
C PRO A 362 6.25 17.91 -22.69
N ASP A 363 6.58 16.62 -22.75
CA ASP A 363 6.21 15.63 -21.72
C ASP A 363 6.71 16.07 -20.32
N ILE A 364 5.89 15.87 -19.29
CA ILE A 364 6.30 15.96 -17.88
C ILE A 364 6.61 14.55 -17.38
N CYS A 365 7.87 14.25 -17.11
CA CYS A 365 8.34 12.92 -16.71
C CYS A 365 8.70 12.84 -15.22
N PHE A 366 8.18 11.81 -14.56
CA PHE A 366 8.49 11.42 -13.18
C PHE A 366 9.51 10.28 -13.21
N HIS A 367 10.76 10.55 -12.84
CA HIS A 367 11.88 9.60 -12.95
C HIS A 367 12.08 8.85 -11.64
N LEU A 368 11.93 7.52 -11.68
CA LEU A 368 11.95 6.64 -10.52
C LEU A 368 13.28 5.89 -10.42
N LEU A 369 13.44 5.03 -9.41
CA LEU A 369 14.58 4.11 -9.35
C LEU A 369 14.60 3.14 -10.54
N ASN A 370 15.81 2.66 -10.87
CA ASN A 370 16.10 1.67 -11.90
C ASN A 370 15.69 2.11 -13.33
N ASP A 371 15.75 3.41 -13.61
CA ASP A 371 15.39 4.06 -14.86
C ASP A 371 13.89 3.94 -15.26
N ALA A 372 13.04 3.42 -14.37
CA ALA A 372 11.60 3.43 -14.57
C ALA A 372 11.06 4.86 -14.52
N LYS A 373 10.04 5.18 -15.34
CA LYS A 373 9.44 6.52 -15.39
C LYS A 373 8.00 6.50 -15.86
N VAL A 374 7.24 7.50 -15.43
CA VAL A 374 5.91 7.83 -15.95
C VAL A 374 6.02 9.19 -16.67
N CYS A 375 5.62 9.28 -17.93
CA CYS A 375 5.73 10.52 -18.72
C CYS A 375 4.37 10.97 -19.22
N VAL A 376 3.94 12.14 -18.76
CA VAL A 376 2.61 12.70 -19.02
C VAL A 376 2.69 13.66 -20.22
N PRO A 377 2.05 13.34 -21.36
CA PRO A 377 2.00 14.22 -22.52
C PRO A 377 1.04 15.41 -22.30
N PRO A 378 1.12 16.47 -23.12
CA PRO A 378 0.33 17.69 -22.95
C PRO A 378 -1.18 17.47 -22.84
N SER A 379 -1.74 16.53 -23.61
CA SER A 379 -3.16 16.18 -23.61
C SER A 379 -3.67 15.50 -22.32
N LEU A 380 -2.77 15.21 -21.37
CA LEU A 380 -3.08 14.60 -20.07
C LEU A 380 -2.70 15.48 -18.87
N TYR A 381 -1.99 16.60 -19.08
CA TYR A 381 -1.81 17.66 -18.06
C TYR A 381 -2.53 18.98 -18.37
N PHE A 382 -3.00 19.17 -19.61
CA PHE A 382 -4.02 20.14 -20.00
C PHE A 382 -5.27 19.39 -20.48
N TYR A 383 -6.30 19.33 -19.63
CA TYR A 383 -7.57 18.66 -19.93
C TYR A 383 -8.48 19.58 -20.75
N ARG A 384 -9.04 19.08 -21.87
CA ARG A 384 -9.85 19.88 -22.81
C ARG A 384 -11.26 20.11 -22.26
N VAL A 385 -11.59 21.36 -21.94
CA VAL A 385 -12.92 21.76 -21.42
C VAL A 385 -13.80 22.44 -22.48
N GLY A 386 -13.24 22.82 -23.63
CA GLY A 386 -13.96 23.41 -24.75
C GLY A 386 -13.10 23.48 -26.01
N VAL A 387 -13.65 24.04 -27.10
CA VAL A 387 -12.87 24.33 -28.31
C VAL A 387 -11.86 25.42 -27.99
N GLY A 388 -10.57 25.12 -28.11
CA GLY A 388 -9.47 26.02 -27.77
C GLY A 388 -9.30 26.31 -26.27
N LYS A 389 -10.06 25.64 -25.39
CA LYS A 389 -10.05 25.89 -23.94
C LYS A 389 -9.69 24.65 -23.14
N TYR A 390 -8.72 24.80 -22.26
CA TYR A 390 -8.16 23.74 -21.43
C TYR A 390 -8.15 24.15 -19.95
N ALA A 391 -8.13 23.16 -19.07
CA ALA A 391 -7.85 23.32 -17.64
C ALA A 391 -6.55 22.60 -17.29
N GLY A 392 -5.75 23.15 -16.39
CA GLY A 392 -4.57 22.47 -15.86
C GLY A 392 -4.95 21.34 -14.90
N THR A 393 -4.05 20.36 -14.72
CA THR A 393 -4.32 19.19 -13.87
C THR A 393 -3.28 18.95 -12.77
N LEU A 394 -2.44 19.94 -12.47
CA LEU A 394 -1.40 19.83 -11.44
C LEU A 394 -1.84 20.58 -10.18
N PHE A 395 -2.13 19.83 -9.12
CA PHE A 395 -2.57 20.36 -7.82
C PHE A 395 -1.40 20.47 -6.84
N PHE A 396 -1.35 21.56 -6.06
CA PHE A 396 -0.31 21.79 -5.05
C PHE A 396 -0.92 21.93 -3.66
N GLY A 397 -0.42 21.15 -2.69
CA GLY A 397 -0.87 21.24 -1.30
C GLY A 397 -0.48 20.04 -0.44
N ASP A 398 -0.12 20.31 0.81
CA ASP A 398 0.42 19.29 1.72
C ASP A 398 -0.67 18.42 2.40
N GLY A 399 -1.95 18.64 2.10
CA GLY A 399 -3.08 17.92 2.71
C GLY A 399 -3.03 16.40 2.51
N ALA A 400 -2.59 15.97 1.33
CA ALA A 400 -2.37 14.55 1.02
C ALA A 400 -1.19 13.92 1.78
N LYS A 401 -0.25 14.72 2.30
CA LYS A 401 1.01 14.29 2.96
C LYS A 401 1.77 13.25 2.11
N SER A 402 1.72 13.43 0.79
CA SER A 402 2.20 12.55 -0.26
C SER A 402 2.38 13.37 -1.55
N LEU A 403 3.22 12.91 -2.46
CA LEU A 403 3.00 13.11 -3.89
C LEU A 403 2.10 11.97 -4.40
N ILE A 404 1.17 12.27 -5.29
CA ILE A 404 0.24 11.31 -5.89
C ILE A 404 0.35 11.40 -7.41
N ILE A 405 0.72 10.29 -8.05
CA ILE A 405 0.65 10.08 -9.48
C ILE A 405 -0.73 9.50 -9.77
N GLY A 406 -1.67 10.40 -10.09
CA GLY A 406 -3.09 10.09 -10.33
C GLY A 406 -3.38 9.48 -11.70
N ALA A 407 -4.64 9.09 -11.91
CA ALA A 407 -5.13 8.42 -13.13
C ALA A 407 -4.73 9.12 -14.44
N SER A 408 -4.73 10.46 -14.51
CA SER A 408 -4.31 11.20 -15.71
C SER A 408 -2.84 10.98 -16.08
N ALA A 409 -1.96 10.72 -15.10
CA ALA A 409 -0.56 10.39 -15.33
C ALA A 409 -0.33 8.89 -15.57
N LEU A 410 -1.14 8.02 -14.96
CA LEU A 410 -1.11 6.56 -15.21
C LEU A 410 -1.73 6.17 -16.56
N THR A 411 -2.50 7.07 -17.18
CA THR A 411 -3.10 6.90 -18.51
C THR A 411 -2.04 6.62 -19.58
N ASN A 412 -2.36 5.74 -20.53
CA ASN A 412 -1.50 5.22 -21.61
C ASN A 412 -0.23 4.47 -21.14
N HIS A 413 -0.18 4.06 -19.87
CA HIS A 413 0.85 3.18 -19.32
C HIS A 413 0.22 1.87 -18.82
N ASN A 414 0.88 0.73 -19.06
CA ASN A 414 0.56 -0.53 -18.40
C ASN A 414 1.31 -0.56 -17.07
N VAL A 415 0.56 -0.37 -15.97
CA VAL A 415 1.10 -0.28 -14.62
C VAL A 415 0.91 -1.62 -13.93
N ILE A 416 2.01 -2.27 -13.56
CA ILE A 416 2.06 -3.65 -13.07
C ILE A 416 2.37 -3.64 -11.59
N TYR A 417 1.46 -4.16 -10.77
CA TYR A 417 1.54 -4.16 -9.30
C TYR A 417 1.90 -5.56 -8.80
N ASP A 418 3.19 -5.82 -8.63
CA ASP A 418 3.73 -7.15 -8.28
C ASP A 418 4.09 -7.20 -6.78
N VAL A 419 3.20 -7.83 -6.00
CA VAL A 419 3.31 -7.91 -4.54
C VAL A 419 4.28 -8.98 -4.11
N ASP A 420 4.38 -10.09 -4.85
CA ASP A 420 5.28 -11.19 -4.53
C ASP A 420 6.75 -10.79 -4.71
N ASN A 421 7.06 -9.91 -5.67
CA ASN A 421 8.41 -9.38 -5.91
C ASN A 421 8.61 -7.93 -5.42
N LEU A 422 7.64 -7.37 -4.69
CA LEU A 422 7.68 -6.02 -4.08
C LEU A 422 8.10 -4.90 -5.07
N ARG A 423 7.51 -4.87 -6.28
CA ARG A 423 7.88 -3.95 -7.36
C ARG A 423 6.67 -3.40 -8.12
N ILE A 424 6.82 -2.21 -8.72
CA ILE A 424 5.89 -1.68 -9.72
C ILE A 424 6.60 -1.67 -11.07
N GLY A 425 6.00 -2.28 -12.08
CA GLY A 425 6.43 -2.20 -13.47
C GLY A 425 5.69 -1.11 -14.23
N VAL A 426 6.37 -0.41 -15.14
CA VAL A 426 5.78 0.59 -16.03
C VAL A 426 6.28 0.40 -17.46
N ALA A 427 5.37 0.45 -18.43
CA ALA A 427 5.64 0.59 -19.87
C ALA A 427 4.60 1.52 -20.51
N LYS A 428 4.94 2.22 -21.60
CA LYS A 428 3.91 2.83 -22.47
C LYS A 428 3.15 1.73 -23.21
N ALA A 429 1.83 1.84 -23.32
CA ALA A 429 1.00 0.74 -23.81
C ALA A 429 -0.30 1.19 -24.51
N ASN A 430 -0.84 0.29 -25.34
CA ASN A 430 -2.14 0.43 -25.98
C ASN A 430 -3.27 0.02 -25.02
N CYS A 431 -3.62 0.91 -24.09
CA CYS A 431 -4.70 0.67 -23.13
C CYS A 431 -6.11 0.63 -23.77
N GLU A 432 -6.24 0.87 -25.08
CA GLU A 432 -7.51 0.74 -25.84
C GLU A 432 -7.57 -0.52 -26.70
N ALA A 433 -6.61 -1.44 -26.53
CA ALA A 433 -6.66 -2.76 -27.14
C ALA A 433 -7.95 -3.51 -26.74
N THR A 434 -8.39 -4.41 -27.61
CA THR A 434 -9.47 -5.34 -27.29
C THR A 434 -9.01 -6.32 -26.21
N VAL A 435 -9.64 -6.26 -25.03
CA VAL A 435 -9.58 -7.32 -24.01
C VAL A 435 -9.73 -8.67 -24.69
N SER A 436 -8.79 -9.58 -24.44
CA SER A 436 -8.65 -10.83 -25.19
C SER A 436 -9.78 -11.81 -24.86
N SER A 437 -10.86 -11.73 -25.63
CA SER A 437 -12.03 -12.59 -25.49
C SER A 437 -11.68 -14.05 -25.75
N THR A 438 -11.43 -14.79 -24.67
CA THR A 438 -11.06 -16.20 -24.72
C THR A 438 -12.21 -17.07 -25.26
N ALA A 439 -12.11 -17.38 -26.55
CA ALA A 439 -12.81 -18.45 -27.27
C ALA A 439 -14.34 -18.33 -27.42
N THR A 440 -14.81 -17.39 -28.27
CA THR A 440 -16.07 -17.58 -29.04
C THR A 440 -15.94 -17.18 -30.52
N ASP A 441 -14.85 -17.56 -31.19
CA ASP A 441 -14.87 -17.67 -32.66
C ASP A 441 -13.97 -18.84 -33.12
N ASN A 442 -14.37 -19.51 -34.20
CA ASN A 442 -13.78 -20.79 -34.63
C ASN A 442 -12.84 -20.62 -35.84
N SER A 443 -11.96 -19.61 -35.77
CA SER A 443 -10.92 -19.34 -36.76
C SER A 443 -9.65 -18.86 -36.07
N THR A 444 -8.51 -19.45 -36.44
CA THR A 444 -7.14 -18.96 -36.15
C THR A 444 -6.87 -18.52 -34.71
N THR A 445 -6.47 -19.47 -33.86
CA THR A 445 -6.07 -19.24 -32.46
C THR A 445 -4.80 -18.37 -32.34
N THR A 446 -4.96 -17.06 -32.20
CA THR A 446 -4.02 -16.23 -31.44
C THR A 446 -4.48 -16.19 -29.99
N SER A 447 -4.06 -17.17 -29.18
CA SER A 447 -4.22 -17.07 -27.73
C SER A 447 -3.49 -15.84 -27.23
N ALA A 448 -4.11 -15.07 -26.31
CA ALA A 448 -3.38 -14.12 -25.49
C ALA A 448 -2.24 -14.88 -24.81
N VAL A 449 -1.00 -14.49 -25.10
CA VAL A 449 0.16 -15.13 -24.49
C VAL A 449 0.29 -14.55 -23.09
N MET A 450 -0.45 -15.15 -22.16
CA MET A 450 -0.29 -14.93 -20.73
C MET A 450 1.08 -15.47 -20.33
N VAL A 451 2.11 -14.64 -20.56
CA VAL A 451 3.50 -14.96 -20.25
C VAL A 451 3.60 -15.19 -18.75
N GLU A 452 3.94 -16.42 -18.35
CA GLU A 452 4.46 -16.69 -17.01
C GLU A 452 5.67 -15.78 -16.82
N LEU A 453 5.49 -14.71 -16.05
CA LEU A 453 6.38 -13.55 -16.10
C LEU A 453 7.82 -13.96 -15.84
N SER A 454 8.69 -13.66 -16.81
CA SER A 454 10.13 -13.78 -16.60
C SER A 454 10.50 -12.93 -15.38
N ILE A 455 10.88 -13.60 -14.29
CA ILE A 455 11.08 -12.96 -12.97
C ILE A 455 12.39 -12.15 -12.92
N ASN A 456 12.94 -11.77 -14.08
CA ASN A 456 14.13 -10.94 -14.19
C ASN A 456 13.71 -9.45 -14.18
N PRO A 457 13.97 -8.70 -13.09
CA PRO A 457 13.36 -7.39 -12.84
C PRO A 457 13.99 -6.22 -13.63
N GLY A 458 14.61 -6.48 -14.78
CA GLY A 458 15.40 -5.52 -15.56
C GLY A 458 16.92 -5.73 -15.49
N GLY A 459 17.37 -6.93 -15.09
CA GLY A 459 18.78 -7.29 -15.00
C GLY A 459 19.57 -6.44 -14.00
N ASP A 460 20.84 -6.21 -14.29
CA ASP A 460 21.84 -5.54 -13.44
C ASP A 460 21.46 -4.13 -12.97
N LYS A 461 20.42 -3.53 -13.57
CA LYS A 461 19.88 -2.23 -13.17
C LYS A 461 18.97 -2.27 -11.95
N PHE A 462 18.35 -3.42 -11.63
CA PHE A 462 17.35 -3.47 -10.57
C PHE A 462 17.97 -3.44 -9.18
N ARG A 463 17.77 -2.32 -8.46
CA ARG A 463 18.13 -2.15 -7.06
C ARG A 463 16.87 -2.22 -6.21
N SER A 464 16.82 -3.11 -5.23
CA SER A 464 15.74 -3.16 -4.24
C SER A 464 16.00 -2.15 -3.11
N ILE A 465 14.96 -1.48 -2.62
CA ILE A 465 15.03 -0.73 -1.35
C ILE A 465 14.70 -1.68 -0.20
N SER A 466 15.55 -2.68 0.01
CA SER A 466 15.50 -3.45 1.26
C SER A 466 16.01 -2.57 2.40
N PRO A 467 15.22 -2.32 3.47
CA PRO A 467 15.79 -1.90 4.74
C PRO A 467 16.80 -2.97 5.20
N ALA A 468 17.82 -2.59 5.97
CA ALA A 468 18.88 -3.50 6.45
C ALA A 468 18.40 -4.48 7.56
N ILE A 469 17.14 -4.90 7.51
CA ILE A 469 16.49 -5.87 8.40
C ILE A 469 15.81 -6.90 7.49
N GLY A 470 16.62 -7.73 6.84
CA GLY A 470 16.16 -8.72 5.87
C GLY A 470 15.69 -10.03 6.52
N SER A 471 14.52 -10.52 6.11
CA SER A 471 13.87 -11.78 6.53
C SER A 471 13.40 -11.89 7.99
N TYR A 472 12.32 -12.65 8.19
CA TYR A 472 11.91 -13.12 9.52
C TYR A 472 12.91 -14.11 10.12
N ASP A 473 13.64 -14.87 9.29
CA ASP A 473 14.69 -15.78 9.75
C ASP A 473 15.80 -15.04 10.51
N ALA A 474 16.27 -13.89 10.01
CA ALA A 474 17.25 -13.08 10.74
C ALA A 474 16.70 -12.61 12.10
N LEU A 475 15.42 -12.21 12.17
CA LEU A 475 14.80 -11.81 13.44
C LEU A 475 14.71 -13.00 14.42
N VAL A 476 14.35 -14.19 13.92
CA VAL A 476 14.30 -15.42 14.72
C VAL A 476 15.70 -15.84 15.19
N GLN A 477 16.71 -15.76 14.33
CA GLN A 477 18.12 -15.97 14.67
C GLN A 477 18.59 -15.00 15.77
N TRP A 478 18.29 -13.71 15.65
CA TRP A 478 18.62 -12.71 16.69
C TRP A 478 17.88 -12.95 18.01
N ILE A 479 16.62 -13.40 17.98
CA ILE A 479 15.84 -13.76 19.17
C ILE A 479 16.44 -15.01 19.84
N LEU A 480 16.79 -16.05 19.06
CA LEU A 480 17.43 -17.27 19.56
C LEU A 480 18.83 -16.98 20.12
N ALA A 481 19.63 -16.15 19.47
CA ALA A 481 20.94 -15.70 19.95
C ALA A 481 20.80 -14.86 21.24
N SER A 482 19.79 -14.01 21.34
CA SER A 482 19.51 -13.24 22.55
C SER A 482 19.09 -14.14 23.72
N ALA A 483 18.23 -15.13 23.45
CA ALA A 483 17.77 -16.09 24.45
C ALA A 483 18.91 -17.00 24.96
N THR A 484 19.79 -17.49 24.07
CA THR A 484 20.95 -18.29 24.46
C THR A 484 22.00 -17.45 25.19
N PHE A 485 22.26 -16.22 24.77
CA PHE A 485 23.17 -15.30 25.47
C PHE A 485 22.68 -14.98 26.90
N LEU A 486 21.39 -14.68 27.08
CA LEU A 486 20.80 -14.51 28.40
C LEU A 486 20.83 -15.79 29.24
N GLY A 487 20.63 -16.96 28.62
CA GLY A 487 20.79 -18.27 29.27
C GLY A 487 22.22 -18.52 29.77
N VAL A 488 23.23 -18.20 28.96
CA VAL A 488 24.65 -18.31 29.35
C VAL A 488 24.98 -17.33 30.48
N ILE A 489 24.50 -16.09 30.44
CA ILE A 489 24.66 -15.12 31.54
C ILE A 489 23.99 -15.65 32.83
N GLY A 490 22.80 -16.26 32.72
CA GLY A 490 22.14 -16.91 33.85
C GLY A 490 22.98 -18.04 34.45
N LEU A 491 23.52 -18.92 33.60
CA LEU A 491 24.37 -20.04 34.03
C LEU A 491 25.68 -19.56 34.68
N VAL A 492 26.35 -18.56 34.10
CA VAL A 492 27.59 -17.98 34.65
C VAL A 492 27.32 -17.32 36.01
N ASN A 493 26.22 -16.60 36.17
CA ASN A 493 25.84 -16.03 37.47
C ASN A 493 25.51 -17.10 38.51
N ALA A 494 24.84 -18.19 38.13
CA ALA A 494 24.56 -19.31 39.03
C ALA A 494 25.85 -20.01 39.49
N LEU A 495 26.75 -20.36 38.56
CA LEU A 495 28.05 -20.95 38.86
C LEU A 495 28.94 -20.01 39.70
N TRP A 496 28.84 -18.70 39.49
CA TRP A 496 29.56 -17.71 40.30
C TRP A 496 29.00 -17.59 41.73
N MET A 497 27.70 -17.80 41.92
CA MET A 497 27.08 -17.91 43.25
C MET A 497 27.54 -19.18 43.97
N GLU A 498 27.48 -20.36 43.32
CA GLU A 498 27.98 -21.61 43.91
C GLU A 498 29.48 -21.52 44.26
N LEU A 499 30.31 -20.95 43.39
CA LEU A 499 31.73 -20.71 43.67
C LEU A 499 31.96 -19.72 44.83
N LYS A 500 31.03 -18.80 45.07
CA LYS A 500 31.10 -17.86 46.18
C LYS A 500 30.69 -18.53 47.49
N ASP A 501 29.66 -19.37 47.47
CA ASP A 501 29.19 -20.11 48.64
C ASP A 501 30.21 -21.20 49.05
N ILE A 502 30.79 -21.93 48.09
CA ILE A 502 31.92 -22.85 48.33
C ILE A 502 33.13 -22.13 48.94
N LYS A 503 33.40 -20.88 48.53
CA LYS A 503 34.46 -20.06 49.14
C LYS A 503 34.10 -19.60 50.56
N ALA A 504 32.85 -19.24 50.80
CA ALA A 504 32.36 -18.87 52.14
C ALA A 504 32.41 -20.06 53.10
N GLU A 505 31.98 -21.25 52.67
CA GLU A 505 32.02 -22.46 53.48
C GLU A 505 33.47 -22.92 53.74
N LYS A 506 34.37 -22.84 52.76
CA LYS A 506 35.81 -23.09 53.00
C LYS A 506 36.44 -22.06 53.93
N ALA A 507 36.03 -20.79 53.90
CA ALA A 507 36.48 -19.78 54.86
C ALA A 507 35.97 -20.09 56.27
N HIS A 508 34.71 -20.50 56.41
CA HIS A 508 34.11 -20.91 57.69
C HIS A 508 34.80 -22.16 58.27
N GLN A 509 35.04 -23.19 57.45
CA GLN A 509 35.84 -24.37 57.81
C GLN A 509 37.25 -23.98 58.28
N ALA A 510 37.92 -23.05 57.59
CA ALA A 510 39.24 -22.56 57.98
C ALA A 510 39.25 -21.72 59.27
N GLN A 511 38.14 -21.04 59.61
CA GLN A 511 37.97 -20.40 60.91
C GLN A 511 37.72 -21.42 62.03
N LEU A 512 36.90 -22.44 61.78
CA LEU A 512 36.64 -23.52 62.74
C LEU A 512 37.91 -24.33 63.03
N ALA A 513 38.73 -24.65 62.03
CA ALA A 513 40.04 -25.29 62.22
C ALA A 513 40.94 -24.46 63.17
N LYS A 514 41.00 -23.14 62.97
CA LYS A 514 41.75 -22.21 63.84
C LYS A 514 41.17 -22.03 65.25
N GLN A 515 39.96 -22.54 65.52
CA GLN A 515 39.41 -22.65 66.88
C GLN A 515 39.50 -24.08 67.44
N GLY A 516 39.67 -25.09 66.58
CA GLY A 516 39.87 -26.49 66.96
C GLY A 516 41.23 -26.77 67.58
N ASP A 517 42.30 -26.13 67.07
CA ASP A 517 43.67 -26.25 67.63
C ASP A 517 43.84 -25.58 69.02
N VAL A 518 42.76 -25.11 69.65
CA VAL A 518 42.76 -24.55 71.01
C VAL A 518 41.88 -25.40 71.95
N ASN A 519 42.15 -26.72 72.01
CA ASN A 519 42.21 -27.54 73.23
C ASN A 519 42.47 -29.02 72.90
N VAL A 520 43.04 -29.77 73.86
CA VAL A 520 43.25 -31.25 73.83
C VAL A 520 44.29 -31.69 72.77
N ASN A 521 45.53 -32.05 73.10
CA ASN A 521 45.92 -32.99 74.17
C ASN A 521 47.39 -32.90 74.61
N GLU A 522 47.66 -33.44 75.81
CA GLU A 522 48.89 -34.16 76.26
C GLU A 522 50.30 -33.47 76.16
N ALA A 523 51.18 -33.59 77.16
CA ALA A 523 51.07 -34.07 78.53
C ALA A 523 52.24 -33.53 79.39
N ASP A 524 52.09 -33.49 80.72
CA ASP A 524 53.22 -33.28 81.66
C ASP A 524 53.22 -34.36 82.76
N GLY A 525 54.35 -35.05 82.89
CA GLY A 525 54.56 -36.14 83.82
C GLY A 525 54.95 -35.66 85.21
N GLY A 526 54.02 -35.04 85.94
CA GLY A 526 54.23 -34.77 87.37
C GLY A 526 54.54 -33.32 87.76
N ARG A 527 53.88 -32.35 87.13
CA ARG A 527 53.43 -31.09 87.77
C ARG A 527 54.48 -29.96 87.87
N VAL A 528 54.74 -29.27 86.73
CA VAL A 528 55.03 -27.81 86.62
C VAL A 528 56.47 -27.35 87.04
N PRO A 529 57.18 -26.41 86.36
CA PRO A 529 57.17 -25.93 84.94
C PRO A 529 58.58 -25.75 84.27
N SER A 530 58.64 -25.39 82.96
CA SER A 530 59.43 -24.27 82.34
C SER A 530 60.21 -24.47 80.99
N ALA A 531 60.09 -23.45 80.11
CA ALA A 531 61.09 -22.84 79.17
C ALA A 531 61.70 -23.51 77.87
N SER A 532 61.16 -23.13 76.70
CA SER A 532 61.82 -22.47 75.51
C SER A 532 62.86 -23.13 74.54
N SER A 533 62.59 -23.07 73.20
CA SER A 533 63.31 -22.25 72.17
C SER A 533 63.76 -22.88 70.79
N CYS A 534 63.16 -22.40 69.67
CA CYS A 534 63.72 -22.01 68.32
C CYS A 534 64.45 -22.94 67.28
N ALA A 535 64.44 -22.44 66.01
CA ALA A 535 65.25 -22.77 64.77
C ALA A 535 64.74 -23.91 63.82
N LEU A 536 64.48 -23.75 62.49
CA LEU A 536 65.24 -23.28 61.27
C LEU A 536 66.11 -24.40 60.62
N LEU A 537 66.23 -24.68 59.29
CA LEU A 537 65.83 -24.09 57.96
C LEU A 537 65.35 -25.24 56.98
N ASP A 538 65.48 -25.21 55.63
CA ASP A 538 64.61 -24.60 54.56
C ASP A 538 64.73 -25.44 53.22
N GLU A 539 64.81 -24.86 51.98
CA GLU A 539 65.01 -25.47 50.61
C GLU A 539 63.84 -26.31 49.96
N GLU A 540 63.58 -26.39 48.63
CA GLU A 540 63.93 -25.55 47.43
C GLU A 540 62.89 -25.73 46.26
N GLU A 541 63.19 -25.20 45.05
CA GLU A 541 62.29 -24.74 43.95
C GLU A 541 62.27 -25.61 42.66
N GLU A 542 61.16 -25.63 41.87
CA GLU A 542 61.18 -25.48 40.38
C GLU A 542 59.78 -25.26 39.72
N ASP A 543 59.77 -24.91 38.42
CA ASP A 543 58.68 -24.26 37.67
C ASP A 543 58.01 -25.10 36.55
N ARG A 544 56.79 -24.72 36.13
CA ARG A 544 56.44 -24.59 34.69
C ARG A 544 55.14 -23.82 34.43
N THR A 545 55.20 -22.88 33.50
CA THR A 545 54.05 -22.12 32.98
C THR A 545 53.82 -22.32 31.48
N SER A 546 52.58 -22.08 31.02
CA SER A 546 52.28 -21.81 29.60
C SER A 546 50.98 -21.01 29.46
N ALA A 547 51.01 -19.89 28.74
CA ALA A 547 49.85 -19.04 28.47
C ALA A 547 49.94 -18.43 27.07
N PHE A 548 48.80 -18.18 26.44
CA PHE A 548 48.68 -17.44 25.18
C PHE A 548 47.66 -16.31 25.35
N SER A 549 48.06 -15.08 25.01
CA SER A 549 47.18 -13.89 25.07
C SER A 549 46.76 -13.46 23.67
N PHE A 550 45.51 -13.02 23.53
CA PHE A 550 45.05 -12.26 22.37
C PHE A 550 45.28 -10.76 22.60
N ILE A 551 45.65 -10.05 21.54
CA ILE A 551 45.84 -8.59 21.54
C ILE A 551 44.62 -7.93 20.87
N LEU A 552 44.13 -6.86 21.49
CA LEU A 552 43.15 -5.96 20.89
C LEU A 552 43.86 -4.85 20.10
N MET A 553 43.38 -4.55 18.90
CA MET A 553 43.67 -3.29 18.20
C MET A 553 42.41 -2.43 18.16
N ARG A 554 42.63 -1.12 18.18
CA ARG A 554 41.62 -0.07 18.26
C ARG A 554 42.19 1.15 17.54
N ASP A 555 41.52 1.60 16.48
CA ASP A 555 41.81 2.87 15.83
C ASP A 555 40.62 3.82 16.06
N ASP A 556 40.91 4.95 16.71
CA ASP A 556 40.12 6.17 16.71
C ASP A 556 41.05 7.25 16.14
N ASP A 557 40.68 7.98 15.07
CA ASP A 557 41.30 9.29 14.81
C ASP A 557 40.39 10.20 13.98
N GLU A 558 40.23 11.45 14.44
CA GLU A 558 39.59 12.54 13.71
C GLU A 558 40.65 13.54 13.27
N ARG A 559 40.51 14.10 12.05
CA ARG A 559 40.96 15.49 11.83
C ARG A 559 40.31 16.17 10.63
N GLN A 560 39.92 17.42 10.84
CA GLN A 560 39.64 18.41 9.79
C GLN A 560 40.93 19.12 9.37
N VAL A 561 40.95 19.74 8.18
CA VAL A 561 40.99 21.21 7.97
C VAL A 561 41.25 21.52 6.48
N VAL A 562 40.66 22.62 6.00
CA VAL A 562 40.51 23.10 4.60
C VAL A 562 39.44 22.36 3.81
#